data_AF-A0AAD9JP02-F1
#
_entry.id   AF-A0AAD9JP02-F1
#
_cell.length_a   1.000
_cell.length_b   1.000
_cell.length_c   1.000
_cell.angle_alpha   90.00
_cell.angle_beta   90.00
_cell.angle_gamma   90.00
#
_symmetry.space_group_name_H-M   'P 1'
#
loop_
_entity.id
_entity.type
_entity.pdbx_description
1 polymer ?
#
loop_
_entity_poly.entity_id
_entity_poly.type
_entity_poly.pdbx_seq_one_letter_code
_entity_poly.pdbx_strand_id
1 'polypeptide(L)'
;MSMLMINLAVVDTLLLIVWTTMMALPALCDFRGGCAFYDRVKPALSAYGWPLGSTFHMQATWSIVAITFSRFVSVCWASRSNQVDSRLRVKGRLLMMHVLCILFNVPRFCEKYISFDPEGHMISPNTRLGASSVYAYLYQVFLYYLVIYVIPLSLLTYFTARLCISLRAARKRREALTAKARDNNDLTFSLVIVVVVFIVCQLVNPIRRLLAAVYVDRDLGCGSVYLYYRSWVATLVNFNSACNFFIFCLCSPGFRRRLKRILYDRAKVGAIGSEGQRVNKSHTTKTTSVGTT
;
A
#
# COMPACT_ATOMS: atom_id res chain seq x y z
N MET A 1 12.30 -2.26 12.21
CA MET A 1 10.83 -2.38 12.35
C MET A 1 10.05 -1.08 12.09
N SER A 2 10.11 -0.08 12.98
CA SER A 2 9.20 1.09 12.95
C SER A 2 9.18 1.86 11.62
N MET A 3 10.34 2.05 11.01
CA MET A 3 10.47 2.75 9.72
C MET A 3 9.84 1.98 8.56
N LEU A 4 9.91 0.64 8.58
CA LEU A 4 9.30 -0.21 7.54
C LEU A 4 7.77 -0.13 7.58
N MET A 5 7.18 -0.09 8.79
CA MET A 5 5.73 0.08 8.97
C MET A 5 5.26 1.46 8.51
N ILE A 6 6.01 2.53 8.82
CA ILE A 6 5.70 3.89 8.34
C ILE A 6 5.78 3.94 6.82
N ASN A 7 6.85 3.37 6.25
CA ASN A 7 7.02 3.29 4.81
C ASN A 7 5.82 2.59 4.13
N LEU A 8 5.44 1.42 4.64
CA LEU A 8 4.28 0.70 4.11
C LEU A 8 3.00 1.53 4.23
N ALA A 9 2.75 2.18 5.37
CA ALA A 9 1.56 3.03 5.54
C ALA A 9 1.51 4.21 4.55
N VAL A 10 2.65 4.85 4.27
CA VAL A 10 2.74 5.93 3.27
C VAL A 10 2.44 5.39 1.88
N VAL A 11 3.05 4.27 1.51
CA VAL A 11 2.86 3.66 0.18
C VAL A 11 1.43 3.16 0.00
N ASP A 12 0.85 2.50 1.01
CA ASP A 12 -0.56 2.07 1.01
C ASP A 12 -1.49 3.28 0.87
N THR A 13 -1.20 4.40 1.55
CA THR A 13 -2.01 5.63 1.41
C THR A 13 -1.93 6.19 -0.01
N LEU A 14 -0.73 6.27 -0.60
CA LEU A 14 -0.55 6.74 -1.97
C LEU A 14 -1.25 5.82 -2.98
N LEU A 15 -1.15 4.51 -2.76
CA LEU A 15 -1.84 3.50 -3.56
C LEU A 15 -3.36 3.68 -3.51
N LEU A 16 -3.92 3.82 -2.31
CA LEU A 16 -5.35 4.03 -2.10
C LEU A 16 -5.83 5.32 -2.75
N ILE A 17 -5.07 6.42 -2.66
CA ILE A 17 -5.42 7.69 -3.32
C ILE A 17 -5.52 7.46 -4.83
N VAL A 18 -4.47 6.92 -5.45
CA VAL A 18 -4.43 6.74 -6.92
C VAL A 18 -5.54 5.80 -7.37
N TRP A 19 -5.69 4.62 -6.75
CA TRP A 19 -6.71 3.65 -7.16
C TRP A 19 -8.13 4.12 -6.89
N THR A 20 -8.38 4.79 -5.77
CA THR A 20 -9.72 5.33 -5.47
C THR A 20 -10.07 6.42 -6.49
N THR A 21 -9.14 7.31 -6.83
CA THR A 21 -9.36 8.29 -7.90
C THR A 21 -9.65 7.60 -9.24
N MET A 22 -8.92 6.53 -9.59
CA MET A 22 -9.14 5.80 -10.84
C MET A 22 -10.43 4.98 -10.89
N MET A 23 -11.03 4.63 -9.75
CA MET A 23 -12.24 3.78 -9.68
C MET A 23 -13.50 4.58 -9.33
N ALA A 24 -13.43 5.45 -8.32
CA ALA A 24 -14.57 6.18 -7.80
C ALA A 24 -15.07 7.25 -8.77
N LEU A 25 -14.17 7.98 -9.45
CA LEU A 25 -14.56 8.98 -10.45
C LEU A 25 -15.38 8.38 -11.60
N PRO A 26 -14.91 7.33 -12.31
CA PRO A 26 -15.71 6.70 -13.35
C PRO A 26 -17.07 6.23 -12.82
N ALA A 27 -17.09 5.52 -11.68
CA ALA A 27 -18.32 4.97 -11.13
C ALA A 27 -19.35 6.06 -10.74
N LEU A 28 -18.90 7.15 -10.13
CA LEU A 28 -19.76 8.28 -9.77
C LEU A 28 -20.30 9.01 -11.01
N CYS A 29 -19.48 9.10 -12.06
CA CYS A 29 -19.86 9.74 -13.29
C CYS A 29 -20.83 8.89 -14.10
N ASP A 30 -20.61 7.59 -14.20
CA ASP A 30 -21.55 6.65 -14.82
C ASP A 30 -22.90 6.67 -14.07
N PHE A 31 -22.90 6.70 -12.74
CA PHE A 31 -24.12 6.79 -11.93
C PHE A 31 -24.93 8.08 -12.17
N ARG A 32 -24.26 9.19 -12.53
CA ARG A 32 -24.91 10.48 -12.84
C ARG A 32 -25.28 10.64 -14.31
N GLY A 33 -25.05 9.64 -15.16
CA GLY A 33 -25.29 9.74 -16.61
C GLY A 33 -24.17 10.44 -17.39
N GLY A 34 -22.97 10.53 -16.82
CA GLY A 34 -21.76 11.09 -17.43
C GLY A 34 -21.17 12.29 -16.68
N CYS A 35 -19.90 12.60 -16.93
CA CYS A 35 -19.24 13.81 -16.45
C CYS A 35 -18.25 14.34 -17.46
N ALA A 36 -18.48 15.56 -17.97
CA ALA A 36 -17.52 16.25 -18.84
C ALA A 36 -16.12 16.40 -18.21
N PHE A 37 -16.04 16.53 -16.87
CA PHE A 37 -14.77 16.55 -16.16
C PHE A 37 -14.01 15.21 -16.29
N TYR A 38 -14.71 14.08 -16.09
CA TYR A 38 -14.08 12.75 -16.17
C TYR A 38 -13.60 12.46 -17.59
N ASP A 39 -14.39 12.79 -18.61
CA ASP A 39 -14.00 12.59 -20.01
C ASP A 39 -12.72 13.37 -20.37
N ARG A 40 -12.55 14.58 -19.81
CA ARG A 40 -11.32 15.37 -19.98
C ARG A 40 -10.10 14.77 -19.29
N VAL A 41 -10.25 14.16 -18.11
CA VAL A 41 -9.11 13.63 -17.32
C VAL A 41 -8.83 12.15 -17.54
N LYS A 42 -9.78 11.38 -18.07
CA LYS A 42 -9.68 9.94 -18.32
C LYS A 42 -8.43 9.56 -19.14
N PRO A 43 -8.06 10.27 -20.23
CA PRO A 43 -6.83 9.97 -20.97
C PRO A 43 -5.57 10.10 -20.12
N ALA A 44 -5.48 11.17 -19.31
CA ALA A 44 -4.37 11.39 -18.40
C ALA A 44 -4.31 10.34 -17.27
N LEU A 45 -5.46 9.97 -16.70
CA LEU A 45 -5.55 8.88 -15.72
C LEU A 45 -5.13 7.55 -16.34
N SER A 46 -5.46 7.30 -17.61
CA SER A 46 -5.04 6.08 -18.30
C SER A 46 -3.54 6.06 -18.62
N ALA A 47 -2.96 7.19 -19.05
CA ALA A 47 -1.54 7.27 -19.41
C ALA A 47 -0.61 7.29 -18.18
N TYR A 48 -0.99 8.01 -17.12
CA TYR A 48 -0.11 8.25 -15.97
C TYR A 48 -0.63 7.65 -14.66
N GLY A 49 -1.95 7.64 -14.45
CA GLY A 49 -2.54 7.05 -13.24
C GLY A 49 -2.31 5.54 -13.16
N TRP A 50 -2.50 4.83 -14.27
CA TRP A 50 -2.27 3.38 -14.37
C TRP A 50 -0.85 2.94 -14.00
N PRO A 51 0.23 3.49 -14.62
CA PRO A 51 1.59 3.12 -14.25
C PRO A 51 1.96 3.59 -12.83
N LEU A 52 1.44 4.72 -12.38
CA LEU A 52 1.66 5.20 -11.00
C LEU A 52 1.05 4.25 -9.96
N GLY A 53 -0.20 3.84 -10.16
CA GLY A 53 -0.88 2.85 -9.31
C GLY A 53 -0.15 1.50 -9.32
N SER A 54 0.34 1.06 -10.49
CA SER A 54 1.15 -0.16 -10.63
C SER A 54 2.46 -0.08 -9.85
N THR A 55 3.08 1.10 -9.82
CA THR A 55 4.33 1.35 -9.07
C THR A 55 4.09 1.30 -7.57
N PHE A 56 3.08 2.00 -7.06
CA PHE A 56 2.76 1.97 -5.63
C PHE A 56 2.32 0.58 -5.18
N HIS A 57 1.59 -0.16 -6.02
CA HIS A 57 1.18 -1.54 -5.73
C HIS A 57 2.39 -2.45 -5.51
N MET A 58 3.41 -2.28 -6.36
CA MET A 58 4.66 -3.02 -6.25
C MET A 58 5.47 -2.61 -5.03
N GLN A 59 5.59 -1.31 -4.75
CA GLN A 59 6.25 -0.82 -3.55
C GLN A 59 5.58 -1.32 -2.27
N ALA A 60 4.24 -1.39 -2.22
CA ALA A 60 3.48 -1.91 -1.08
C ALA A 60 3.80 -3.39 -0.87
N THR A 61 3.74 -4.18 -1.93
CA THR A 61 4.05 -5.62 -1.91
C THR A 61 5.46 -5.89 -1.40
N TRP A 62 6.48 -5.21 -1.96
CA TRP A 62 7.86 -5.40 -1.55
C TRP A 62 8.16 -4.84 -0.15
N SER A 63 7.41 -3.83 0.30
CA SER A 63 7.48 -3.34 1.68
C SER A 63 7.01 -4.41 2.68
N ILE A 64 5.96 -5.17 2.35
CA ILE A 64 5.50 -6.30 3.18
C ILE A 64 6.58 -7.39 3.24
N VAL A 65 7.18 -7.75 2.10
CA VAL A 65 8.31 -8.70 2.04
C VAL A 65 9.45 -8.22 2.94
N ALA A 66 9.82 -6.94 2.88
CA ALA A 66 10.87 -6.35 3.69
C ALA A 66 10.56 -6.38 5.20
N ILE A 67 9.29 -6.15 5.59
CA ILE A 67 8.85 -6.28 6.98
C ILE A 67 8.99 -7.72 7.46
N THR A 68 8.48 -8.69 6.68
CA THR A 68 8.54 -10.11 7.01
C THR A 68 9.98 -10.60 7.09
N PHE A 69 10.85 -10.17 6.17
CA PHE A 69 12.27 -10.47 6.19
C PHE A 69 12.96 -9.90 7.44
N SER A 70 12.72 -8.63 7.78
CA SER A 70 13.26 -8.03 9.01
C SER A 70 12.85 -8.84 10.24
N ARG A 71 11.59 -9.29 10.31
CA ARG A 71 11.11 -10.14 11.40
C ARG A 71 11.76 -11.52 11.45
N PHE A 72 11.90 -12.15 10.29
CA PHE A 72 12.62 -13.41 10.16
C PHE A 72 14.06 -13.27 10.69
N VAL A 73 14.79 -12.23 10.28
CA VAL A 73 16.16 -12.00 10.75
C VAL A 73 16.21 -11.72 12.25
N SER A 74 15.35 -10.85 12.79
CA SER A 74 15.36 -10.53 14.22
C SER A 74 15.12 -11.75 15.11
N VAL A 75 14.33 -12.73 14.65
CA VAL A 75 13.97 -13.92 15.44
C VAL A 75 14.85 -15.13 15.14
N CYS A 76 14.99 -15.50 13.87
CA CYS A 76 15.72 -16.69 13.46
C CYS A 76 17.24 -16.48 13.51
N TRP A 77 17.70 -15.25 13.29
CA TRP A 77 19.13 -14.88 13.28
C TRP A 77 19.41 -13.74 14.25
N ALA A 78 19.00 -13.91 15.50
CA ALA A 78 19.17 -12.91 16.56
C ALA A 78 20.61 -12.38 16.66
N SER A 79 21.63 -13.22 16.48
CA SER A 79 23.05 -12.82 16.51
C SER A 79 23.45 -11.84 15.40
N ARG A 80 22.75 -11.84 14.26
CA ARG A 80 22.99 -10.92 13.12
C ARG A 80 21.99 -9.76 13.06
N SER A 81 21.00 -9.73 13.95
CA SER A 81 19.92 -8.72 13.94
C SER A 81 20.45 -7.29 14.08
N ASN A 82 21.41 -7.03 14.98
CA ASN A 82 22.02 -5.71 15.17
C ASN A 82 22.71 -5.18 13.91
N GLN A 83 23.23 -6.07 13.07
CA GLN A 83 23.81 -5.68 11.79
C GLN A 83 22.69 -5.37 10.77
N VAL A 84 21.67 -6.20 10.69
CA VAL A 84 20.61 -6.00 9.68
C VAL A 84 19.67 -4.84 10.00
N ASP A 85 19.39 -4.56 11.27
CA ASP A 85 18.37 -3.58 11.71
C ASP A 85 18.89 -2.15 11.93
N SER A 86 20.16 -1.88 11.60
CA SER A 86 20.71 -0.51 11.65
C SER A 86 19.88 0.47 10.80
N ARG A 87 19.53 1.62 11.38
CA ARG A 87 18.61 2.61 10.76
C ARG A 87 19.08 3.08 9.39
N LEU A 88 20.38 3.37 9.23
CA LEU A 88 20.97 3.80 7.96
C LEU A 88 20.85 2.71 6.89
N ARG A 89 21.16 1.46 7.26
CA ARG A 89 21.05 0.31 6.34
C ARG A 89 19.61 0.03 5.94
N VAL A 90 18.65 0.11 6.87
CA VAL A 90 17.22 -0.03 6.56
C VAL A 90 16.76 1.05 5.57
N LYS A 91 17.16 2.31 5.78
CA LYS A 91 16.84 3.41 4.85
C LYS A 91 17.43 3.18 3.47
N GLY A 92 18.71 2.80 3.38
CA GLY A 92 19.37 2.50 2.11
C GLY A 92 18.68 1.36 1.35
N ARG A 93 18.32 0.26 2.04
CA ARG A 93 17.58 -0.85 1.43
C ARG A 93 16.18 -0.46 0.96
N LEU A 94 15.45 0.34 1.74
CA LEU A 94 14.13 0.86 1.34
C LEU A 94 14.23 1.76 0.11
N LEU A 95 15.20 2.68 0.09
CA LEU A 95 15.43 3.56 -1.05
C LEU A 95 15.75 2.75 -2.31
N MET A 96 16.68 1.80 -2.21
CA MET A 96 17.04 0.91 -3.31
C MET A 96 15.82 0.13 -3.82
N MET A 97 15.01 -0.44 -2.91
CA MET A 97 13.78 -1.15 -3.27
C MET A 97 12.81 -0.25 -4.03
N HIS A 98 12.59 1.00 -3.58
CA HIS A 98 11.70 1.95 -4.25
C HIS A 98 12.20 2.35 -5.63
N VAL A 99 13.50 2.62 -5.76
CA VAL A 99 14.14 2.93 -7.05
C VAL A 99 13.96 1.76 -8.02
N LEU A 100 14.25 0.53 -7.58
CA LEU A 100 14.01 -0.67 -8.40
C LEU A 100 12.54 -0.80 -8.80
N CYS A 101 11.61 -0.48 -7.89
CA CYS A 101 10.19 -0.52 -8.20
C CYS A 101 9.78 0.50 -9.27
N ILE A 102 10.32 1.71 -9.20
CA ILE A 102 10.08 2.77 -10.18
C ILE A 102 10.70 2.37 -11.52
N LEU A 103 11.99 2.00 -11.55
CA LEU A 103 12.70 1.60 -12.76
C LEU A 103 12.00 0.45 -13.49
N PHE A 104 11.55 -0.56 -12.75
CA PHE A 104 10.82 -1.67 -13.33
C PHE A 104 9.49 -1.25 -13.96
N ASN A 105 8.81 -0.22 -13.44
CA ASN A 105 7.56 0.29 -14.01
C ASN A 105 7.74 1.40 -15.05
N VAL A 106 8.96 1.89 -15.31
CA VAL A 106 9.24 2.91 -16.35
C VAL A 106 8.64 2.54 -17.71
N PRO A 107 8.77 1.30 -18.24
CA PRO A 107 8.17 0.94 -19.52
C PRO A 107 6.64 1.17 -19.57
N ARG A 108 5.95 1.04 -18.44
CA ARG A 108 4.50 1.31 -18.36
C ARG A 108 4.16 2.78 -18.56
N PHE A 109 5.03 3.70 -18.12
CA PHE A 109 4.86 5.14 -18.40
C PHE A 109 5.07 5.47 -19.88
N CYS A 110 5.71 4.58 -20.64
CA CYS A 110 5.93 4.72 -22.08
C CYS A 110 4.89 3.96 -22.92
N GLU A 111 3.85 3.36 -22.32
CA GLU A 111 2.81 2.61 -23.05
C GLU A 111 1.89 3.53 -23.86
N LYS A 112 1.66 4.74 -23.36
CA LYS A 112 0.75 5.73 -23.93
C LYS A 112 1.40 7.10 -23.94
N TYR A 113 0.94 7.96 -24.84
CA TYR A 113 1.29 9.37 -24.84
C TYR A 113 0.00 10.20 -24.88
N ILE A 114 0.09 11.46 -24.48
CA ILE A 114 -1.03 12.39 -24.57
C ILE A 114 -0.99 13.09 -25.91
N SER A 115 -2.12 13.11 -26.60
CA SER A 115 -2.35 13.93 -27.79
C SER A 115 -3.74 14.54 -27.74
N PHE A 116 -4.03 15.43 -28.68
CA PHE A 116 -5.35 16.05 -28.83
C PHE A 116 -5.94 15.64 -30.18
N ASP A 117 -7.23 15.34 -30.20
CA ASP A 117 -7.97 15.12 -31.44
C ASP A 117 -8.22 16.46 -32.18
N PRO A 118 -8.71 16.44 -33.43
CA PRO A 118 -9.03 17.65 -34.18
C PRO A 118 -10.04 18.57 -33.47
N GLU A 119 -10.90 18.01 -32.63
CA GLU A 119 -11.91 18.70 -31.83
C GLU A 119 -11.33 19.31 -30.52
N GLY A 120 -10.05 19.08 -30.23
CA GLY A 120 -9.35 19.60 -29.05
C GLY A 120 -9.55 18.78 -27.78
N HIS A 121 -10.16 17.60 -27.85
CA HIS A 121 -10.24 16.67 -26.73
C HIS A 121 -8.93 15.93 -26.53
N MET A 122 -8.57 15.76 -25.26
CA MET A 122 -7.42 14.96 -24.89
C MET A 122 -7.69 13.48 -25.19
N ILE A 123 -6.71 12.81 -25.78
CA ILE A 123 -6.73 11.37 -26.04
C ILE A 123 -5.41 10.74 -25.54
N SER A 124 -5.42 9.42 -25.35
CA SER A 124 -4.26 8.65 -24.87
C SER A 124 -3.96 7.44 -25.76
N PRO A 125 -3.52 7.67 -27.01
CA PRO A 125 -3.15 6.60 -27.92
C PRO A 125 -1.99 5.75 -27.38
N ASN A 126 -1.97 4.48 -27.79
CA ASN A 126 -0.87 3.58 -27.48
C ASN A 126 0.38 3.96 -28.30
N THR A 127 1.56 3.89 -27.68
CA THR A 127 2.83 3.96 -28.39
C THR A 127 3.12 2.63 -29.12
N ARG A 128 4.18 2.59 -29.93
CA ARG A 128 4.68 1.33 -30.52
C ARG A 128 4.98 0.27 -29.45
N LEU A 129 5.40 0.68 -28.26
CA LEU A 129 5.64 -0.21 -27.12
C LEU A 129 4.31 -0.75 -26.56
N GLY A 130 3.35 0.14 -26.30
CA GLY A 130 2.03 -0.25 -25.76
C GLY A 130 1.21 -1.11 -26.71
N ALA A 131 1.41 -0.97 -28.02
CA ALA A 131 0.76 -1.79 -29.05
C ALA A 131 1.48 -3.12 -29.35
N SER A 132 2.68 -3.35 -28.82
CA SER A 132 3.45 -4.56 -29.09
C SER A 132 2.92 -5.77 -28.31
N SER A 133 2.51 -6.82 -29.03
CA SER A 133 2.07 -8.09 -28.41
C SER A 133 3.19 -8.76 -27.61
N VAL A 134 4.45 -8.66 -28.07
CA VAL A 134 5.61 -9.20 -27.35
C VAL A 134 5.76 -8.51 -26.00
N TYR A 135 5.67 -7.17 -25.97
CA TYR A 135 5.69 -6.41 -24.73
C TYR A 135 4.51 -6.79 -23.80
N ALA A 136 3.31 -6.94 -24.37
CA ALA A 136 2.13 -7.33 -23.60
C ALA A 136 2.31 -8.68 -22.88
N TYR A 137 2.76 -9.72 -23.58
CA TYR A 137 2.92 -11.06 -22.98
C TYR A 137 4.19 -11.19 -22.13
N LEU A 138 5.34 -10.74 -22.62
CA LEU A 138 6.60 -10.94 -21.92
C LEU A 138 6.72 -10.02 -20.70
N TYR A 139 6.51 -8.72 -20.89
CA TYR A 139 6.69 -7.75 -19.82
C TYR A 139 5.43 -7.63 -18.96
N GLN A 140 4.29 -7.29 -19.56
CA GLN A 140 3.12 -6.92 -18.75
C GLN A 140 2.39 -8.11 -18.12
N VAL A 141 2.58 -9.32 -18.67
CA VAL A 141 2.06 -10.57 -18.10
C VAL A 141 3.19 -11.28 -17.37
N PHE A 142 4.09 -11.95 -18.09
CA PHE A 142 5.04 -12.86 -17.46
C PHE A 142 5.93 -12.18 -16.40
N LEU A 143 6.70 -11.17 -16.80
CA LEU A 143 7.66 -10.51 -15.92
C LEU A 143 6.97 -9.76 -14.78
N TYR A 144 5.88 -9.03 -15.08
CA TYR A 144 5.14 -8.30 -14.06
C TYR A 144 4.53 -9.25 -13.00
N TYR A 145 3.88 -10.35 -13.40
CA TYR A 145 3.33 -11.32 -12.44
C TYR A 145 4.41 -12.03 -11.63
N LEU A 146 5.55 -12.33 -12.25
CA LEU A 146 6.69 -12.91 -11.56
C LEU A 146 7.16 -12.01 -10.42
N VAL A 147 7.31 -10.71 -10.67
CA VAL A 147 7.85 -9.73 -9.71
C VAL A 147 6.81 -9.25 -8.69
N ILE A 148 5.54 -9.13 -9.07
CA ILE A 148 4.48 -8.62 -8.18
C ILE A 148 3.82 -9.72 -7.34
N TYR A 149 3.86 -10.98 -7.79
CA TYR A 149 3.09 -12.06 -7.17
C TYR A 149 3.95 -13.26 -6.82
N VAL A 150 4.56 -13.92 -7.81
CA VAL A 150 5.24 -15.21 -7.60
C VAL A 150 6.40 -15.07 -6.62
N ILE A 151 7.35 -14.17 -6.90
CA ILE A 151 8.53 -13.97 -6.03
C ILE A 151 8.12 -13.48 -4.63
N PRO A 152 7.30 -12.42 -4.47
CA PRO A 152 6.84 -11.98 -3.15
C PRO A 152 6.14 -13.08 -2.36
N LEU A 153 5.25 -13.85 -3.01
CA LEU A 153 4.51 -14.93 -2.35
C LEU A 153 5.45 -16.04 -1.85
N SER A 154 6.39 -16.48 -2.69
CA SER A 154 7.39 -17.49 -2.30
C SER A 154 8.23 -17.02 -1.11
N LEU A 155 8.72 -15.78 -1.15
CA LEU A 155 9.51 -15.20 -0.06
C LEU A 155 8.70 -15.06 1.23
N LEU A 156 7.48 -14.53 1.15
CA LEU A 156 6.59 -14.38 2.29
C LEU A 156 6.26 -15.71 2.95
N THR A 157 5.95 -16.72 2.13
CA THR A 157 5.63 -18.06 2.61
C THR A 157 6.84 -18.68 3.31
N TYR A 158 8.01 -18.62 2.67
CA TYR A 158 9.26 -19.12 3.24
C TYR A 158 9.62 -18.45 4.57
N PHE A 159 9.68 -17.11 4.60
CA PHE A 159 10.06 -16.38 5.81
C PHE A 159 9.05 -16.58 6.93
N THR A 160 7.75 -16.58 6.63
CA THR A 160 6.70 -16.78 7.64
C THR A 160 6.71 -18.21 8.18
N ALA A 161 6.91 -19.22 7.32
CA ALA A 161 7.03 -20.61 7.76
C ALA A 161 8.22 -20.82 8.70
N ARG A 162 9.40 -20.32 8.32
CA ARG A 162 10.62 -20.41 9.16
C ARG A 162 10.48 -19.66 10.48
N LEU A 163 9.85 -18.49 10.45
CA LEU A 163 9.54 -17.71 11.64
C LEU A 163 8.62 -18.50 12.60
N CYS A 164 7.53 -19.08 12.09
CA CYS A 164 6.60 -19.91 12.86
C CYS A 164 7.31 -21.11 13.51
N ILE A 165 8.14 -21.84 12.75
CA ILE A 165 8.88 -22.99 13.27
C ILE A 165 9.82 -22.57 14.40
N SER A 166 10.59 -21.50 14.19
CA SER A 166 11.58 -21.02 15.16
C SER A 166 10.92 -20.54 16.45
N LEU A 167 9.78 -19.86 16.34
CA LEU A 167 9.02 -19.41 17.51
C LEU A 167 8.38 -20.56 18.28
N ARG A 168 7.83 -21.57 17.59
CA ARG A 168 7.32 -22.78 18.24
C ARG A 168 8.42 -23.52 19.00
N ALA A 169 9.60 -23.67 18.40
CA ALA A 169 10.75 -24.28 19.06
C ALA A 169 11.22 -23.48 20.29
N ALA A 170 11.33 -22.15 20.17
CA ALA A 170 11.68 -21.28 21.28
C ALA A 170 10.64 -21.31 22.40
N ARG A 171 9.35 -21.42 22.06
CA ARG A 171 8.26 -21.56 23.01
C ARG A 171 8.33 -22.87 23.78
N LYS A 172 8.50 -24.01 23.08
CA LYS A 172 8.65 -25.32 23.73
C LYS A 172 9.82 -25.34 24.73
N ARG A 173 10.94 -24.69 24.38
CA ARG A 173 12.09 -24.52 25.30
C ARG A 173 11.77 -23.64 26.50
N ARG A 174 11.02 -22.54 26.31
CA ARG A 174 10.60 -21.64 27.39
C ARG A 174 9.56 -22.26 28.32
N GLU A 175 8.60 -23.03 27.79
CA GLU A 175 7.60 -23.74 28.58
C GLU A 175 8.25 -24.81 29.47
N ALA A 176 9.32 -25.46 28.98
CA ALA A 176 10.13 -26.38 29.80
C ALA A 176 10.93 -25.69 30.93
N LEU A 177 11.15 -24.38 30.84
CA LEU A 177 11.96 -23.60 31.80
C LEU A 177 11.13 -22.65 32.66
N THR A 178 9.89 -22.33 32.30
CA THR A 178 9.06 -21.35 33.01
C THR A 178 7.57 -21.59 32.73
N ALA A 179 6.77 -21.86 33.77
CA ALA A 179 5.34 -22.17 33.67
C ALA A 179 4.43 -21.00 33.22
N LYS A 180 5.00 -19.85 32.82
CA LYS A 180 4.25 -18.61 32.57
C LYS A 180 4.85 -17.83 31.41
N ALA A 181 4.45 -18.11 30.17
CA ALA A 181 4.94 -17.35 29.01
C ALA A 181 3.91 -17.22 27.88
N ARG A 182 3.02 -16.22 28.01
CA ARG A 182 2.08 -15.79 26.96
C ARG A 182 2.40 -14.34 26.59
N ASP A 183 3.27 -14.09 25.60
CA ASP A 183 3.36 -12.71 25.05
C ASP A 183 3.98 -12.50 23.64
N ASN A 184 4.39 -13.52 22.88
CA ASN A 184 4.99 -13.33 21.54
C ASN A 184 4.09 -13.76 20.36
N ASN A 185 2.82 -14.07 20.60
CA ASN A 185 1.92 -14.68 19.60
C ASN A 185 1.38 -13.66 18.56
N ASP A 186 1.13 -12.42 18.98
CA ASP A 186 0.33 -11.46 18.21
C ASP A 186 1.00 -11.03 16.90
N LEU A 187 2.32 -10.86 16.91
CA LEU A 187 3.08 -10.37 15.77
C LEU A 187 3.25 -11.40 14.65
N THR A 188 3.41 -12.68 14.99
CA THR A 188 3.55 -13.75 13.99
C THR A 188 2.19 -14.05 13.37
N PHE A 189 1.14 -13.98 14.18
CA PHE A 189 -0.23 -14.06 13.72
C PHE A 189 -0.54 -12.95 12.71
N SER A 190 -0.09 -11.72 12.95
CA SER A 190 -0.25 -10.62 11.99
C SER A 190 0.37 -10.92 10.64
N LEU A 191 1.57 -11.53 10.61
CA LEU A 191 2.26 -11.87 9.36
C LEU A 191 1.56 -12.99 8.61
N VAL A 192 1.09 -14.03 9.31
CA VAL A 192 0.28 -15.11 8.69
C VAL A 192 -0.98 -14.54 8.04
N ILE A 193 -1.69 -13.64 8.74
CA ILE A 193 -2.88 -12.98 8.17
C ILE A 193 -2.50 -12.19 6.90
N VAL A 194 -1.41 -11.41 6.93
CA VAL A 194 -0.98 -10.65 5.75
C VAL A 194 -0.69 -11.57 4.56
N VAL A 195 -0.05 -12.74 4.77
CA VAL A 195 0.17 -13.71 3.68
C VAL A 195 -1.14 -14.25 3.13
N VAL A 196 -2.10 -14.60 3.99
CA VAL A 196 -3.41 -15.11 3.55
C VAL A 196 -4.18 -14.04 2.78
N VAL A 197 -4.23 -12.81 3.28
CA VAL A 197 -4.89 -11.68 2.61
C VAL A 197 -4.22 -11.39 1.27
N PHE A 198 -2.88 -11.41 1.21
CA PHE A 198 -2.13 -11.25 -0.03
C PHE A 198 -2.49 -12.33 -1.05
N ILE A 199 -2.54 -13.61 -0.65
CA ILE A 199 -2.93 -14.73 -1.53
C ILE A 199 -4.33 -14.50 -2.09
N VAL A 200 -5.33 -14.29 -1.23
CA VAL A 200 -6.73 -14.15 -1.64
C VAL A 200 -6.92 -12.94 -2.56
N CYS A 201 -6.35 -11.78 -2.19
CA CYS A 201 -6.53 -10.55 -2.94
C CYS A 201 -5.71 -10.49 -4.24
N GLN A 202 -4.60 -11.23 -4.33
CA GLN A 202 -3.77 -11.22 -5.55
C GLN A 202 -4.10 -12.35 -6.52
N LEU A 203 -4.68 -13.46 -6.07
CA LEU A 203 -5.10 -14.58 -6.92
C LEU A 203 -6.12 -14.16 -8.00
N VAL A 204 -6.88 -13.09 -7.77
CA VAL A 204 -7.85 -12.57 -8.75
C VAL A 204 -7.22 -11.80 -9.90
N ASN A 205 -6.00 -11.28 -9.73
CA ASN A 205 -5.35 -10.47 -10.75
C ASN A 205 -5.01 -11.26 -12.03
N PRO A 206 -4.41 -12.47 -11.97
CA PRO A 206 -4.19 -13.31 -13.15
C PRO A 206 -5.48 -13.68 -13.88
N ILE A 207 -6.54 -13.99 -13.12
CA ILE A 207 -7.84 -14.35 -13.68
C ILE A 207 -8.42 -13.19 -14.50
N ARG A 208 -8.25 -11.93 -14.07
CA ARG A 208 -8.69 -10.73 -14.84
C ARG A 208 -8.06 -10.68 -16.23
N ARG A 209 -6.78 -11.04 -16.34
CA ARG A 209 -6.05 -11.06 -17.62
C ARG A 209 -6.52 -12.20 -18.52
N LEU A 210 -6.80 -13.37 -17.94
CA LEU A 210 -7.38 -14.49 -18.69
C LEU A 210 -8.76 -14.11 -19.25
N LEU A 211 -9.62 -13.50 -18.43
CA LEU A 211 -10.89 -12.94 -18.88
C LEU A 211 -10.69 -11.85 -19.95
N ALA A 212 -9.74 -10.94 -19.79
CA ALA A 212 -9.47 -9.93 -20.82
C ALA A 212 -9.12 -10.56 -22.17
N ALA A 213 -8.31 -11.63 -22.19
CA ALA A 213 -7.94 -12.32 -23.42
C ALA A 213 -9.10 -13.07 -24.08
N VAL A 214 -10.02 -13.64 -23.28
CA VAL A 214 -11.19 -14.38 -23.80
C VAL A 214 -12.28 -13.43 -24.33
N TYR A 215 -12.37 -12.22 -23.78
CA TYR A 215 -13.42 -11.25 -24.12
C TYR A 215 -12.95 -10.12 -25.04
N VAL A 216 -11.73 -10.19 -25.60
CA VAL A 216 -11.12 -9.14 -26.44
C VAL A 216 -11.93 -8.81 -27.71
N ASP A 217 -12.64 -9.81 -28.27
CA ASP A 217 -13.39 -9.68 -29.53
C ASP A 217 -14.92 -9.60 -29.36
N ARG A 218 -15.41 -9.41 -28.12
CA ARG A 218 -16.85 -9.23 -27.89
C ARG A 218 -17.16 -7.77 -27.61
N ASP A 219 -18.23 -7.25 -28.21
CA ASP A 219 -18.81 -5.95 -27.85
C ASP A 219 -19.21 -5.98 -26.37
N LEU A 220 -18.28 -5.53 -25.52
CA LEU A 220 -18.44 -5.44 -24.09
C LEU A 220 -19.31 -4.23 -23.76
N GLY A 221 -20.61 -4.35 -24.05
CA GLY A 221 -21.62 -3.39 -23.61
C GLY A 221 -21.66 -3.26 -22.07
N CYS A 222 -22.38 -2.24 -21.60
CA CYS A 222 -22.70 -2.08 -20.18
C CYS A 222 -23.30 -3.37 -19.61
N GLY A 223 -22.79 -3.84 -18.46
CA GLY A 223 -23.28 -5.06 -17.79
C GLY A 223 -22.49 -6.35 -18.08
N SER A 224 -21.40 -6.29 -18.84
CA SER A 224 -20.57 -7.47 -19.08
C SER A 224 -19.87 -7.99 -17.81
N VAL A 225 -19.73 -9.32 -17.70
CA VAL A 225 -19.03 -9.99 -16.59
C VAL A 225 -17.61 -9.46 -16.42
N TYR A 226 -16.94 -9.12 -17.52
CA TYR A 226 -15.60 -8.53 -17.50
C TYR A 226 -15.54 -7.16 -16.82
N LEU A 227 -16.52 -6.28 -17.03
CA LEU A 227 -16.58 -4.98 -16.36
C LEU A 227 -16.73 -5.13 -14.84
N TYR A 228 -17.65 -6.00 -14.39
CA TYR A 228 -17.81 -6.30 -12.96
C TYR A 228 -16.56 -6.94 -12.37
N TYR A 229 -15.95 -7.88 -13.07
CA TYR A 229 -14.72 -8.55 -12.62
C TYR A 229 -13.55 -7.56 -12.50
N ARG A 230 -13.39 -6.66 -13.48
CA ARG A 230 -12.35 -5.61 -13.47
C ARG A 230 -12.49 -4.70 -12.24
N SER A 231 -13.71 -4.28 -11.93
CA SER A 231 -13.99 -3.47 -10.73
C SER A 231 -13.74 -4.26 -9.45
N TRP A 232 -14.15 -5.53 -9.39
CA TRP A 232 -13.90 -6.42 -8.26
C TRP A 232 -12.41 -6.58 -7.95
N VAL A 233 -11.59 -6.81 -8.96
CA VAL A 233 -10.13 -6.93 -8.79
C VAL A 233 -9.52 -5.64 -8.26
N ALA A 234 -9.94 -4.48 -8.77
CA ALA A 234 -9.46 -3.19 -8.26
C ALA A 234 -9.88 -2.96 -6.80
N THR A 235 -11.11 -3.33 -6.43
CA THR A 235 -11.59 -3.28 -5.04
C THR A 235 -10.78 -4.19 -4.13
N LEU A 236 -10.41 -5.38 -4.58
CA LEU A 236 -9.56 -6.31 -3.81
C LEU A 236 -8.13 -5.78 -3.61
N VAL A 237 -7.59 -5.05 -4.58
CA VAL A 237 -6.30 -4.35 -4.41
C VAL A 237 -6.41 -3.27 -3.34
N ASN A 238 -7.47 -2.45 -3.37
CA ASN A 238 -7.73 -1.44 -2.33
C ASN A 238 -7.94 -2.09 -0.95
N PHE A 239 -8.70 -3.18 -0.90
CA PHE A 239 -8.94 -3.92 0.33
C PHE A 239 -7.64 -4.48 0.93
N ASN A 240 -6.79 -5.11 0.10
CA ASN A 240 -5.49 -5.62 0.53
C ASN A 240 -4.63 -4.52 1.18
N SER A 241 -4.56 -3.36 0.52
CA SER A 241 -3.80 -2.20 1.02
C SER A 241 -4.40 -1.64 2.31
N ALA A 242 -5.73 -1.48 2.38
CA ALA A 242 -6.41 -0.99 3.59
C ALA A 242 -6.29 -1.97 4.78
N CYS A 243 -6.36 -3.28 4.52
CA CYS A 243 -6.25 -4.31 5.55
C CYS A 243 -4.91 -4.27 6.29
N ASN A 244 -3.82 -3.89 5.62
CA ASN A 244 -2.51 -3.79 6.27
C ASN A 244 -2.58 -2.90 7.52
N PHE A 245 -3.23 -1.74 7.44
CA PHE A 245 -3.41 -0.84 8.59
C PHE A 245 -4.16 -1.52 9.73
N PHE A 246 -5.30 -2.16 9.45
CA PHE A 246 -6.11 -2.83 10.47
C PHE A 246 -5.38 -4.02 11.09
N ILE A 247 -4.66 -4.81 10.29
CA ILE A 247 -3.88 -5.96 10.75
C ILE A 247 -2.76 -5.48 11.70
N PHE A 248 -2.03 -4.41 11.35
CA PHE A 248 -1.01 -3.88 12.26
C PHE A 248 -1.63 -3.23 13.52
N CYS A 249 -2.78 -2.57 13.40
CA CYS A 249 -3.54 -2.05 14.54
C CYS A 249 -3.97 -3.16 15.50
N LEU A 250 -4.56 -4.24 15.01
CA LEU A 250 -5.11 -5.30 15.85
C LEU A 250 -4.01 -6.20 16.43
N CYS A 251 -3.04 -6.57 15.59
CA CYS A 251 -2.11 -7.65 15.90
C CYS A 251 -0.70 -7.17 16.24
N SER A 252 -0.39 -5.87 16.22
CA SER A 252 0.93 -5.36 16.61
C SER A 252 0.86 -4.45 17.85
N PRO A 253 1.16 -4.96 19.06
CA PRO A 253 1.20 -4.16 20.29
C PRO A 253 2.15 -2.96 20.22
N GLY A 254 3.25 -3.09 19.47
CA GLY A 254 4.21 -2.00 19.24
C GLY A 254 3.66 -0.90 18.34
N PHE A 255 2.84 -1.26 17.35
CA PHE A 255 2.13 -0.29 16.50
C PHE A 255 1.08 0.46 17.32
N ARG A 256 0.23 -0.26 18.08
CA ARG A 256 -0.79 0.33 18.97
C ARG A 256 -0.21 1.34 19.94
N ARG A 257 0.90 1.00 20.62
CA ARG A 257 1.57 1.91 21.57
C ARG A 257 2.02 3.21 20.91
N ARG A 258 2.50 3.14 19.67
CA ARG A 258 2.97 4.33 18.93
C ARG A 258 1.83 5.16 18.36
N LEU A 259 0.79 4.52 17.83
CA LEU A 259 -0.41 5.20 17.38
C LEU A 259 -1.08 5.97 18.54
N LYS A 260 -1.22 5.31 19.69
CA LYS A 260 -1.70 5.97 20.93
C LYS A 260 -0.82 7.16 21.29
N ARG A 261 0.51 7.04 21.24
CA ARG A 261 1.40 8.18 21.49
C ARG A 261 1.17 9.33 20.53
N ILE A 262 1.07 9.08 19.22
CA ILE A 262 0.83 10.14 18.23
C ILE A 262 -0.54 10.82 18.46
N LEU A 263 -1.58 10.05 18.76
CA LEU A 263 -2.92 10.58 18.99
C LEU A 263 -3.03 11.34 20.33
N TYR A 264 -2.44 10.80 21.40
CA TYR A 264 -2.47 11.42 22.73
C TYR A 264 -1.48 12.58 22.90
N ASP A 265 -0.29 12.52 22.31
CA ASP A 265 0.66 13.66 22.36
C ASP A 265 0.11 14.84 21.55
N ARG A 266 -0.61 14.59 20.44
CA ARG A 266 -1.35 15.65 19.72
C ARG A 266 -2.53 16.19 20.54
N ALA A 267 -3.23 15.36 21.30
CA ALA A 267 -4.27 15.81 22.21
C ALA A 267 -3.71 16.69 23.35
N LYS A 268 -2.49 16.40 23.84
CA LYS A 268 -1.80 17.21 24.85
C LYS A 268 -1.31 18.56 24.30
N VAL A 269 -0.79 18.59 23.07
CA VAL A 269 -0.40 19.84 22.39
C VAL A 269 -1.61 20.72 22.08
N GLY A 270 -2.77 20.12 21.74
CA GLY A 270 -4.04 20.84 21.62
C GLY A 270 -4.55 21.40 22.96
N ALA A 271 -4.44 20.63 24.04
CA ALA A 271 -4.88 21.05 25.38
C ALA A 271 -4.04 22.20 25.96
N ILE A 272 -2.71 22.17 25.78
CA ILE A 272 -1.80 23.24 26.24
C ILE A 272 -2.03 24.54 25.44
N GLY A 273 -2.36 24.45 24.15
CA GLY A 273 -2.73 25.60 23.33
C GLY A 273 -4.02 26.29 23.79
N SER A 274 -5.01 25.51 24.26
CA SER A 274 -6.27 26.04 24.81
C SER A 274 -6.15 26.62 26.22
N GLU A 275 -5.25 26.11 27.07
CA GLU A 275 -4.96 26.71 28.39
C GLU A 275 -4.14 28.00 28.27
N GLY A 276 -3.15 28.05 27.36
CA GLY A 276 -2.36 29.26 27.11
C GLY A 276 -3.17 30.44 26.57
N GLN A 277 -4.22 30.18 25.76
CA GLN A 277 -5.14 31.24 25.30
C GLN A 277 -6.13 31.70 26.38
N ARG A 278 -6.50 30.84 27.35
CA ARG A 278 -7.36 31.22 28.48
C ARG A 278 -6.63 32.10 29.49
N VAL A 279 -5.34 31.83 29.75
CA VAL A 279 -4.51 32.63 30.67
C VAL A 279 -4.16 34.02 30.08
N ASN A 280 -3.97 34.12 28.76
CA ASN A 280 -3.67 35.42 28.13
C ASN A 280 -4.90 36.35 28.03
N LYS A 281 -6.12 35.79 27.93
CA LYS A 281 -7.37 36.59 27.96
C LYS A 281 -7.72 37.09 29.36
N SER A 282 -7.32 36.42 30.43
CA SER A 282 -7.59 36.89 31.81
C SER A 282 -6.60 37.95 32.30
N HIS A 283 -5.39 38.03 31.73
CA HIS A 283 -4.43 39.10 32.07
C HIS A 283 -4.68 40.42 31.32
N THR A 284 -5.32 40.40 30.15
CA THR A 284 -5.53 41.61 29.35
C THR A 284 -6.73 42.46 29.83
N THR A 285 -7.63 41.91 30.65
CA THR A 285 -8.85 42.62 31.12
C THR A 285 -8.68 43.34 32.46
N LYS A 286 -7.49 43.34 33.07
CA LYS A 286 -7.26 43.95 34.41
C LYS A 286 -6.37 45.21 34.42
N THR A 287 -6.01 45.78 33.27
CA THR A 287 -5.09 46.94 33.21
C THR A 287 -5.69 48.18 32.53
N THR A 288 -7.01 48.39 32.67
CA THR A 288 -7.66 49.62 32.20
C THR A 288 -8.66 50.15 33.22
N SER A 289 -8.18 50.58 34.37
CA SER A 289 -8.81 51.65 35.14
C SER A 289 -7.80 52.27 36.11
N VAL A 290 -7.94 53.59 36.32
CA VAL A 290 -7.21 54.49 37.22
C VAL A 290 -6.07 55.29 36.59
N GLY A 291 -6.36 56.56 36.28
CA GLY A 291 -5.42 57.68 36.41
C GLY A 291 -5.59 58.78 35.37
N THR A 292 -5.73 60.03 35.84
CA THR A 292 -5.73 61.33 35.13
C THR A 292 -7.02 61.66 34.36
N THR A 293 -7.79 62.70 34.66
CA THR A 293 -7.65 63.94 35.48
C THR A 293 -9.02 64.37 35.98
#